data_AF-A0A832ASJ1-F1
#
_entry.id   AF-A0A832ASJ1-F1
#
_cell.length_a   1.000
_cell.length_b   1.000
_cell.length_c   1.000
_cell.angle_alpha   90.00
_cell.angle_beta   90.00
_cell.angle_gamma   90.00
#
_symmetry.space_group_name_H-M   'P 1'
#
loop_
_entity.id
_entity.type
_entity.pdbx_description
1 polymer ?
#
loop_
_entity_poly.entity_id
_entity_poly.type
_entity_poly.pdbx_seq_one_letter_code
_entity_poly.pdbx_strand_id
1 'polypeptide(L)' 'MINFAKNFKPDVWKASVGEDLRKGKKTEIDYLNGYVVKVAKQKGKIAPYNESLYNIVKILEKTKLYTLDYLK' A
#
# COMPACT_ATOMS: atom_id res chain seq x y z
N MET A 1 -27.91 12.80 10.07
CA MET A 1 -26.91 12.35 9.06
C MET A 1 -25.65 13.23 9.01
N ILE A 2 -25.76 14.57 8.89
CA ILE A 2 -24.59 15.46 8.76
C ILE A 2 -23.63 15.37 9.96
N ASN A 3 -24.14 15.38 11.20
CA ASN A 3 -23.31 15.25 12.41
C ASN A 3 -22.63 13.87 12.52
N PHE A 4 -23.27 12.81 12.05
CA PHE A 4 -22.67 11.47 12.00
C PHE A 4 -21.48 11.43 11.03
N ALA A 5 -21.63 11.99 9.84
CA ALA A 5 -20.56 12.05 8.84
C ALA A 5 -19.35 12.89 9.30
N LYS A 6 -19.59 13.99 10.04
CA LYS A 6 -18.51 14.79 10.63
C LYS A 6 -17.69 13.99 11.66
N ASN A 7 -18.34 13.17 12.48
CA ASN A 7 -17.65 12.33 13.48
C ASN A 7 -16.91 11.13 12.85
N PHE A 8 -17.24 10.75 11.63
CA PHE A 8 -16.57 9.64 10.92
C PHE A 8 -15.35 10.08 10.10
N LYS A 9 -15.18 11.38 9.85
CA LYS A 9 -14.04 11.90 9.09
C LYS A 9 -12.78 11.83 9.96
N PRO A 10 -11.77 11.01 9.61
CA PRO A 10 -10.52 11.01 10.35
C PRO A 10 -9.74 12.30 10.11
N ASP A 11 -9.00 12.76 11.11
CA ASP A 11 -8.10 13.91 10.99
C ASP A 11 -6.97 13.65 9.97
N VAL A 12 -6.55 12.38 9.84
CA VAL A 12 -5.55 11.93 8.87
C VAL A 12 -6.02 10.64 8.20
N TRP A 13 -6.04 10.66 6.87
CA TRP A 13 -6.25 9.45 6.09
C TRP A 13 -4.97 8.61 6.08
N LYS A 14 -5.04 7.39 6.60
CA LYS A 14 -3.94 6.43 6.56
C LYS A 14 -4.25 5.30 5.59
N ALA A 15 -3.35 5.06 4.64
CA ALA A 15 -3.45 3.90 3.77
C ALA A 15 -3.09 2.62 4.56
N SER A 16 -3.86 1.55 4.36
CA SER A 16 -3.66 0.26 5.05
C SER A 16 -2.28 -0.33 4.79
N VAL A 17 -1.80 -0.30 3.55
CA VAL A 17 -0.45 -0.78 3.18
C VAL A 17 0.65 -0.09 3.99
N GLY A 18 0.59 1.24 4.13
CA GLY A 18 1.58 1.99 4.93
C GLY A 18 1.49 1.67 6.42
N GLU A 19 0.28 1.45 6.92
CA GLU A 19 0.01 1.05 8.30
C GLU A 19 0.57 -0.34 8.61
N ASP A 20 0.35 -1.30 7.70
CA ASP A 20 0.83 -2.67 7.83
C ASP A 20 2.35 -2.73 7.78
N LEU A 21 2.98 -1.98 6.86
CA LEU A 21 4.43 -1.83 6.84
C LEU A 21 4.92 -1.32 8.19
N ARG A 22 4.42 -0.19 8.70
CA ARG A 22 4.88 0.35 10.00
C ARG A 22 4.69 -0.63 11.18
N LYS A 23 3.71 -1.53 11.10
CA LYS A 23 3.44 -2.58 12.09
C LYS A 23 4.20 -3.88 11.84
N GLY A 24 5.01 -3.97 10.78
CA GLY A 24 5.73 -5.19 10.39
C GLY A 24 4.83 -6.32 9.91
N LYS A 25 3.58 -6.03 9.54
CA LYS A 25 2.61 -7.00 9.04
C LYS A 25 2.80 -7.23 7.55
N LYS A 26 2.29 -8.37 7.08
CA LYS A 26 2.14 -8.63 5.65
C LYS A 26 1.13 -7.64 5.06
N THR A 27 1.45 -7.01 3.93
CA THR A 27 0.55 -6.07 3.26
C THR A 27 -0.38 -6.76 2.27
N GLU A 28 -1.43 -6.06 1.84
CA GLU A 28 -2.35 -6.52 0.80
C GLU A 28 -1.90 -6.12 -0.63
N ILE A 29 -0.66 -5.64 -0.81
CA ILE A 29 -0.20 -5.05 -2.08
C ILE A 29 -0.31 -5.99 -3.29
N ASP A 30 -0.18 -7.31 -3.05
CA ASP A 30 -0.30 -8.35 -4.07
C ASP A 30 -1.73 -8.38 -4.66
N TYR A 31 -2.75 -8.11 -3.85
CA TYR A 31 -4.16 -8.09 -4.25
C TYR A 31 -4.65 -6.71 -4.71
N LEU A 32 -3.87 -5.65 -4.44
CA LEU A 32 -4.14 -4.29 -4.90
C LEU A 32 -3.39 -4.00 -6.21
N ASN A 33 -2.27 -3.27 -6.13
CA ASN A 33 -1.48 -2.89 -7.30
C ASN A 33 -0.94 -4.11 -8.05
N GLY A 34 -0.55 -5.18 -7.34
CA GLY A 34 -0.10 -6.44 -7.95
C GLY A 34 -1.17 -7.08 -8.84
N TYR A 35 -2.44 -7.04 -8.41
CA TYR A 35 -3.56 -7.55 -9.21
C TYR A 35 -3.79 -6.71 -10.47
N VAL A 36 -3.70 -5.38 -10.37
CA VAL A 36 -3.81 -4.49 -11.54
C VAL A 36 -2.71 -4.79 -12.56
N VAL A 37 -1.47 -4.97 -12.11
CA VAL A 37 -0.33 -5.35 -12.98
C VAL A 37 -0.59 -6.70 -13.66
N LYS A 38 -1.08 -7.70 -12.91
CA LYS A 38 -1.43 -9.01 -13.46
C LYS A 38 -2.47 -8.90 -14.58
N VAL A 39 -3.56 -8.17 -14.34
CA VAL A 39 -4.64 -7.97 -15.33
C VAL A 39 -4.16 -7.17 -16.54
N ALA A 40 -3.31 -6.15 -16.34
CA ALA A 40 -2.74 -5.39 -17.45
C ALA A 40 -1.92 -6.29 -18.38
N LYS A 41 -1.03 -7.12 -17.81
CA LYS A 41 -0.19 -8.07 -18.57
C LYS A 41 -1.04 -9.07 -19.37
N GLN A 42 -2.10 -9.61 -18.77
CA GLN A 42 -3.04 -10.52 -19.44
C GLN A 42 -3.74 -9.87 -20.66
N LYS A 43 -3.90 -8.54 -20.65
CA LYS A 43 -4.51 -7.78 -21.74
C LYS A 43 -3.50 -7.19 -22.72
N GLY A 44 -2.21 -7.57 -22.63
CA GLY A 44 -1.15 -7.00 -23.46
C GLY A 44 -0.89 -5.50 -23.19
N LYS A 45 -1.23 -5.02 -21.99
CA LYS A 45 -1.03 -3.63 -21.55
C LYS A 45 0.00 -3.57 -20.43
N ILE A 46 0.48 -2.35 -20.17
CA ILE A 46 1.33 -2.04 -19.01
C ILE A 46 0.57 -1.20 -17.98
N ALA A 47 0.92 -1.34 -16.71
CA ALA A 47 0.41 -0.53 -15.61
C ALA A 47 1.59 0.07 -14.82
N PRO A 48 2.41 0.95 -15.44
CA PRO A 48 3.74 1.29 -14.94
C PRO A 48 3.71 1.86 -13.53
N TYR A 49 2.76 2.74 -13.20
CA TYR A 49 2.62 3.30 -11.85
C TYR A 49 2.24 2.25 -10.80
N ASN A 50 1.36 1.31 -11.14
CA ASN A 50 1.01 0.22 -10.24
C ASN A 50 2.20 -0.72 -10.02
N GLU A 51 2.96 -0.99 -11.08
CA GLU A 51 4.16 -1.83 -11.01
C GLU A 51 5.25 -1.17 -10.16
N SER A 52 5.49 0.14 -10.31
CA SER A 52 6.41 0.88 -9.46
C SER A 52 6.00 0.85 -7.99
N LEU A 53 4.73 1.16 -7.69
CA LEU A 53 4.22 1.13 -6.30
C LEU A 53 4.30 -0.27 -5.70
N TYR A 54 3.88 -1.29 -6.44
CA TYR A 54 4.00 -2.69 -6.05
C TYR A 54 5.45 -3.03 -5.70
N ASN A 55 6.40 -2.74 -6.61
CA ASN A 55 7.80 -3.07 -6.42
C ASN A 55 8.41 -2.35 -5.21
N ILE A 56 8.11 -1.06 -5.00
CA ILE A 56 8.58 -0.32 -3.82
C ILE A 56 8.10 -1.00 -2.54
N VAL A 57 6.82 -1.37 -2.45
CA VAL A 57 6.28 -2.04 -1.27
C VAL A 57 6.90 -3.43 -1.09
N LYS A 58 7.09 -4.22 -2.15
CA LYS A 58 7.77 -5.53 -2.04
C LYS A 58 9.22 -5.39 -1.58
N ILE A 59 9.93 -4.36 -2.04
CA ILE A 59 11.29 -4.04 -1.58
C ILE A 59 11.25 -3.73 -0.08
N LEU A 60 10.37 -2.83 0.33
CA LEU A 60 10.19 -2.47 1.73
C LEU A 60 9.84 -3.71 2.58
N GLU A 61 8.87 -4.53 2.18
CA GLU A 61 8.49 -5.78 2.86
C GLU A 61 9.67 -6.72 3.10
N LYS A 62 10.57 -6.82 2.12
CA LYS A 62 11.76 -7.68 2.13
C LYS A 62 12.91 -7.09 2.95
N THR A 63 13.19 -5.80 2.81
CA THR A 63 14.32 -5.13 3.46
C THR A 63 14.01 -4.67 4.88
N LYS A 64 12.72 -4.55 5.23
CA LYS A 64 12.25 -3.97 6.49
C LYS A 64 12.71 -2.51 6.71
N LEU A 65 13.06 -1.79 5.63
CA LEU A 65 13.47 -0.36 5.61
C LEU A 65 12.32 0.64 5.95
N TYR A 66 11.38 0.21 6.77
CA TYR A 66 10.25 0.98 7.31
C TYR A 66 10.14 0.81 8.83
N THR A 67 10.95 -0.09 9.41
CA THR A 67 11.02 -0.30 10.85
C THR A 67 11.80 0.85 11.48
N LEU A 68 11.39 1.26 12.68
CA LEU A 68 11.95 2.42 13.40
C LEU A 68 13.45 2.28 13.71
N ASP A 69 14.04 1.10 13.48
CA ASP A 69 15.43 0.80 13.73
C ASP A 69 16.39 1.47 12.72
N TYR A 70 15.90 1.94 11.56
CA TYR A 70 16.70 2.70 10.58
C TYR A 70 16.74 4.21 10.84
N LEU A 71 16.02 4.71 11.85
CA LEU A 71 15.97 6.12 12.25
C LEU A 71 16.64 6.38 13.62
N LYS A 72 17.38 5.39 14.14
CA LYS A 72 18.25 5.54 15.31
C LYS A 72 19.71 5.64 14.90
#